data_AF-A0A2V8GJZ8-F1
#
_entry.id   AF-A0A2V8GJZ8-F1
#
_cell.length_a   1.000
_cell.length_b   1.000
_cell.length_c   1.000
_cell.angle_alpha   90.00
_cell.angle_beta   90.00
_cell.angle_gamma   90.00
#
_symmetry.space_group_name_H-M   'P 1'
#
loop_
_entity.id
_entity.type
_entity.pdbx_description
1 polymer ?
#
loop_
_entity_poly.entity_id
_entity_poly.type
_entity_poly.pdbx_seq_one_letter_code
_entity_poly.pdbx_strand_id
1 'polypeptide(L)'
;AALLTWPLARAFTEAEPMKGARGLYEIDFYSATPADYLRANRYNTLWHERLLPSAPERTLFPGAAPLALTAVALAPPFGTMRLIYAAGLLLSFDGSLGLHGVAYPYYYQLLFPFRGLRSPARFAALVGMTLAILAGFGTQRLLRRRPSSRYQRAAFAALIAFVMIDAWPTLALTPVWKEPPPIYDALRYAPNAILVETPIPGDEIGNIPYLYFSMQHWARLVNGYSGFIPQSYAAFQKEMLLFPDADSIAALRRRGVTYVSVNCGLPTAGCQEQSEAMRRSKALRLAADTTWLGKPVQLYEVLPP
;
A
#
# COMPACT_ATOMS: atom_id res chain seq x y z
N ALA A 1 20.20 -19.40 6.49
CA ALA A 1 19.13 -18.77 5.68
C ALA A 1 17.84 -19.59 5.71
N ALA A 2 17.82 -20.85 5.22
CA ALA A 2 16.59 -21.66 5.13
C ALA A 2 15.86 -21.90 6.47
N LEU A 3 16.59 -22.14 7.56
CA LEU A 3 15.99 -22.30 8.90
C LEU A 3 15.32 -21.02 9.43
N LEU A 4 15.83 -19.85 9.04
CA LEU A 4 15.26 -18.56 9.44
C LEU A 4 13.97 -18.23 8.67
N THR A 5 13.84 -18.74 7.46
CA THR A 5 12.67 -18.51 6.60
C THR A 5 11.58 -19.57 6.75
N TRP A 6 11.84 -20.66 7.47
CA TRP A 6 10.93 -21.80 7.58
C TRP A 6 9.55 -21.45 8.18
N PRO A 7 9.43 -20.71 9.30
CA PRO A 7 8.12 -20.37 9.86
C PRO A 7 7.25 -19.58 8.86
N LEU A 8 7.89 -18.69 8.11
CA LEU A 8 7.23 -17.91 7.07
C LEU A 8 6.79 -18.82 5.91
N ALA A 9 7.70 -19.65 5.39
CA ALA A 9 7.38 -20.58 4.30
C ALA A 9 6.19 -21.48 4.66
N ARG A 10 6.17 -22.02 5.88
CA ARG A 10 5.07 -22.85 6.39
C ARG A 10 3.72 -22.10 6.37
N ALA A 11 3.68 -20.88 6.91
CA ALA A 11 2.45 -20.08 6.93
C ALA A 11 1.94 -19.75 5.52
N PHE A 12 2.84 -19.51 4.56
CA PHE A 12 2.48 -19.28 3.16
C PHE A 12 1.92 -20.55 2.49
N THR A 13 2.51 -21.71 2.75
CA THR A 13 2.02 -23.00 2.21
C THR A 13 0.66 -23.38 2.82
N GLU A 14 0.44 -23.16 4.12
CA GLU A 14 -0.85 -23.42 4.77
C GLU A 14 -1.97 -22.52 4.21
N ALA A 15 -1.64 -21.29 3.78
CA ALA A 15 -2.59 -20.35 3.20
C ALA A 15 -2.83 -20.54 1.68
N GLU A 16 -2.01 -21.35 1.00
CA GLU A 16 -2.05 -21.56 -0.45
C GLU A 16 -3.40 -22.09 -0.96
N PRO A 17 -4.07 -23.07 -0.30
CA PRO A 17 -5.37 -23.57 -0.77
C PRO A 17 -6.47 -22.51 -0.77
N MET A 18 -6.37 -21.51 0.13
CA MET A 18 -7.35 -20.42 0.23
C MET A 18 -7.05 -19.26 -0.71
N LYS A 19 -5.76 -18.94 -0.90
CA LYS A 19 -5.33 -17.78 -1.72
C LYS A 19 -5.11 -18.13 -3.19
N GLY A 20 -4.77 -19.37 -3.49
CA GLY A 20 -4.25 -19.80 -4.78
C GLY A 20 -2.89 -19.20 -5.11
N ALA A 21 -2.31 -19.62 -6.24
CA ALA A 21 -1.17 -18.95 -6.82
C ALA A 21 -1.61 -17.61 -7.44
N ARG A 22 -0.72 -16.60 -7.43
CA ARG A 22 -0.98 -15.34 -8.12
C ARG A 22 -1.04 -15.59 -9.63
N GLY A 23 -2.06 -15.06 -10.29
CA GLY A 23 -2.22 -15.21 -11.73
C GLY A 23 -1.06 -14.54 -12.48
N LEU A 24 -0.57 -15.19 -13.55
CA LEU A 24 0.51 -14.63 -14.38
C LEU A 24 0.19 -13.22 -14.89
N TYR A 25 -1.08 -12.97 -15.21
CA TYR A 25 -1.56 -11.63 -15.61
C TYR A 25 -1.29 -10.56 -14.55
N GLU A 26 -1.49 -10.87 -13.27
CA GLU A 26 -1.26 -9.91 -12.18
C GLU A 26 0.23 -9.59 -12.06
N ILE A 27 1.09 -10.61 -12.15
CA ILE A 27 2.55 -10.46 -12.10
C ILE A 27 3.05 -9.67 -13.30
N ASP A 28 2.53 -9.94 -14.50
CA ASP A 28 2.83 -9.22 -15.74
C ASP A 28 2.47 -7.74 -15.62
N PHE A 29 1.25 -7.45 -15.14
CA PHE A 29 0.78 -6.07 -14.92
C PHE A 29 1.71 -5.26 -14.00
N TYR A 30 2.23 -5.88 -12.94
CA TYR A 30 3.16 -5.26 -11.99
C TYR A 30 4.64 -5.48 -12.32
N SER A 31 4.96 -6.10 -13.44
CA SER A 31 6.32 -6.19 -13.96
C SER A 31 6.71 -4.86 -14.58
N ALA A 32 7.91 -4.38 -14.24
CA ALA A 32 8.39 -3.12 -14.81
C ALA A 32 8.75 -3.28 -16.29
N THR A 33 8.76 -2.16 -16.97
CA THR A 33 9.39 -1.96 -18.28
C THR A 33 10.52 -0.96 -18.12
N PRO A 34 11.51 -0.90 -19.03
CA PRO A 34 12.55 0.13 -18.97
C PRO A 34 11.99 1.55 -18.95
N ALA A 35 10.83 1.79 -19.58
CA ALA A 35 10.15 3.08 -19.58
C ALA A 35 9.61 3.48 -18.20
N ASP A 36 9.36 2.54 -17.28
CA ASP A 36 8.88 2.84 -15.93
C ASP A 36 9.94 3.55 -15.07
N TYR A 37 11.22 3.42 -15.43
CA TYR A 37 12.30 4.22 -14.88
C TYR A 37 12.29 5.67 -15.37
N LEU A 38 11.39 6.04 -16.29
CA LEU A 38 11.08 7.42 -16.67
C LEU A 38 9.70 7.84 -16.14
N ARG A 39 9.19 7.20 -15.08
CA ARG A 39 7.96 7.59 -14.37
C ARG A 39 8.30 8.06 -12.97
N ALA A 40 8.21 9.36 -12.73
CA ALA A 40 8.37 9.91 -11.39
C ALA A 40 7.15 9.63 -10.52
N ASN A 41 7.40 9.52 -9.22
CA ASN A 41 6.34 9.49 -8.22
C ASN A 41 5.56 10.82 -8.29
N ARG A 42 4.22 10.76 -8.19
CA ARG A 42 3.34 11.95 -8.11
C ARG A 42 3.73 12.92 -6.99
N TYR A 43 4.44 12.44 -5.98
CA TYR A 43 4.93 13.25 -4.87
C TYR A 43 6.28 13.95 -5.15
N ASN A 44 6.83 13.91 -6.36
CA ASN A 44 8.07 14.63 -6.70
C ASN A 44 7.75 15.89 -7.51
N THR A 45 7.94 17.08 -6.92
CA THR A 45 7.58 18.37 -7.53
C THR A 45 8.30 18.65 -8.85
N LEU A 46 9.54 18.19 -8.98
CA LEU A 46 10.34 18.51 -10.16
C LEU A 46 10.01 17.60 -11.33
N TRP A 47 9.75 16.31 -11.10
CA TRP A 47 9.74 15.33 -12.18
C TRP A 47 8.34 14.82 -12.53
N HIS A 48 7.36 14.87 -11.63
CA HIS A 48 6.07 14.19 -11.86
C HIS A 48 5.32 14.66 -13.12
N GLU A 49 5.46 15.93 -13.50
CA GLU A 49 4.84 16.52 -14.69
C GLU A 49 5.74 16.48 -15.94
N ARG A 50 7.05 16.34 -15.76
CA ARG A 50 8.05 16.39 -16.85
C ARG A 50 8.34 15.03 -17.46
N LEU A 51 7.93 13.96 -16.77
CA LEU A 51 8.20 12.58 -17.11
C LEU A 51 6.91 11.84 -17.50
N LEU A 52 7.03 10.55 -17.81
CA LEU A 52 5.87 9.75 -18.19
C LEU A 52 4.85 9.68 -17.03
N PRO A 53 3.54 9.56 -17.34
CA PRO A 53 2.49 9.52 -16.32
C PRO A 53 2.70 8.44 -15.26
N SER A 54 2.21 8.66 -14.04
CA SER A 54 2.34 7.66 -12.97
C SER A 54 1.62 6.36 -13.33
N ALA A 55 2.28 5.23 -13.10
CA ALA A 55 1.68 3.91 -13.19
C ALA A 55 1.63 3.27 -11.79
N PRO A 56 0.50 2.67 -11.36
CA PRO A 56 0.40 2.02 -10.06
C PRO A 56 1.54 1.02 -9.84
N GLU A 57 2.27 1.18 -8.74
CA GLU A 57 3.42 0.35 -8.35
C GLU A 57 4.60 0.30 -9.35
N ARG A 58 4.60 1.17 -10.38
CA ARG A 58 5.64 1.26 -11.42
C ARG A 58 6.13 2.70 -11.66
N THR A 59 6.04 3.56 -10.65
CA THR A 59 6.75 4.85 -10.65
C THR A 59 8.16 4.66 -10.12
N LEU A 60 9.12 4.36 -11.00
CA LEU A 60 10.44 3.86 -10.62
C LEU A 60 11.59 4.85 -10.88
N PHE A 61 11.29 6.07 -11.36
CA PHE A 61 12.34 7.05 -11.63
C PHE A 61 13.14 7.38 -10.36
N PRO A 62 14.46 7.13 -10.35
CA PRO A 62 15.29 7.23 -9.15
C PRO A 62 15.76 8.66 -8.86
N GLY A 63 15.49 9.63 -9.75
CA GLY A 63 16.08 10.97 -9.70
C GLY A 63 17.22 11.15 -10.72
N ALA A 64 17.42 12.38 -11.19
CA ALA A 64 18.52 12.70 -12.08
C ALA A 64 19.87 12.72 -11.33
N ALA A 65 19.88 13.06 -10.04
CA ALA A 65 21.10 13.17 -9.26
C ALA A 65 21.78 11.81 -9.00
N PRO A 66 21.08 10.75 -8.55
CA PRO A 66 21.67 9.43 -8.43
C PRO A 66 22.19 8.88 -9.76
N LEU A 67 21.49 9.13 -10.87
CA LEU A 67 21.91 8.71 -12.21
C LEU A 67 23.20 9.42 -12.66
N ALA A 68 23.24 10.75 -12.56
CA ALA A 68 24.42 11.53 -12.93
C ALA A 68 25.64 11.19 -12.07
N LEU A 69 25.47 11.04 -10.76
CA LEU A 69 26.56 10.69 -9.85
C LEU A 69 27.04 9.24 -10.06
N THR A 70 26.13 8.32 -10.38
CA THR A 70 26.50 6.96 -10.78
C THR A 70 27.33 6.96 -12.05
N ALA A 71 26.97 7.76 -13.06
CA ALA A 71 27.78 7.90 -14.27
C ALA A 71 29.20 8.43 -13.95
N VAL A 72 29.32 9.40 -13.04
CA VAL A 72 30.64 9.87 -12.56
C VAL A 72 31.42 8.77 -11.82
N ALA A 73 30.74 7.94 -11.05
CA ALA A 73 31.36 6.83 -10.33
C ALA A 73 31.94 5.78 -11.28
N LEU A 74 31.21 5.45 -12.34
CA LEU A 74 31.58 4.45 -13.33
C LEU A 74 32.54 4.98 -14.41
N ALA A 75 32.90 6.26 -14.37
CA ALA A 75 33.95 6.80 -15.23
C ALA A 75 35.32 6.15 -14.92
N PRO A 76 36.16 5.87 -15.95
CA PRO A 76 37.50 5.31 -15.76
C PRO A 76 38.39 6.12 -14.81
N PRO A 77 39.34 5.47 -14.11
CA PRO A 77 39.61 4.03 -14.10
C PRO A 77 38.52 3.26 -13.34
N PHE A 78 38.27 2.00 -13.71
CA PHE A 78 37.32 1.13 -13.02
C PHE A 78 37.94 0.55 -11.74
N GLY A 79 37.13 0.33 -10.70
CA GLY A 79 37.57 -0.32 -9.46
C GLY A 79 36.63 -1.47 -9.11
N THR A 80 37.16 -2.54 -8.54
CA THR A 80 36.43 -3.80 -8.29
C THR A 80 35.10 -3.58 -7.57
N MET A 81 35.07 -2.79 -6.50
CA MET A 81 33.83 -2.50 -5.76
C MET A 81 32.78 -1.79 -6.62
N ARG A 82 33.18 -0.84 -7.46
CA ARG A 82 32.26 -0.14 -8.37
C ARG A 82 31.69 -1.07 -9.43
N LEU A 83 32.49 -2.03 -9.92
CA LEU A 83 32.03 -3.05 -10.85
C LEU A 83 31.06 -4.05 -10.19
N ILE A 84 31.31 -4.44 -8.93
CA ILE A 84 30.39 -5.29 -8.17
C ILE A 84 29.04 -4.60 -8.00
N TYR A 85 29.01 -3.33 -7.59
CA TYR A 85 27.76 -2.59 -7.47
C TYR A 85 27.10 -2.29 -8.81
N ALA A 86 27.87 -2.11 -9.90
CA ALA A 86 27.31 -2.02 -11.24
C ALA A 86 26.64 -3.33 -11.68
N ALA A 87 27.25 -4.48 -11.39
CA ALA A 87 26.64 -5.79 -11.64
C ALA A 87 25.37 -5.98 -10.79
N GLY A 88 25.41 -5.58 -9.51
CA GLY A 88 24.24 -5.60 -8.62
C GLY A 88 23.10 -4.68 -9.09
N LEU A 89 23.44 -3.52 -9.65
CA LEU A 89 22.49 -2.60 -10.28
C LEU A 89 21.81 -3.27 -11.49
N LEU A 90 22.58 -3.89 -12.38
CA LEU A 90 22.04 -4.59 -13.56
C LEU A 90 21.15 -5.77 -13.15
N LEU A 91 21.57 -6.57 -12.17
CA LEU A 91 20.79 -7.69 -11.66
C LEU A 91 19.47 -7.22 -11.00
N SER A 92 19.52 -6.13 -10.24
CA SER A 92 18.34 -5.56 -9.59
C SER A 92 17.38 -4.93 -10.61
N PHE A 93 17.92 -4.30 -11.64
CA PHE A 93 17.16 -3.74 -12.75
C PHE A 93 16.44 -4.87 -13.51
N ASP A 94 17.15 -5.93 -13.90
CA ASP A 94 16.56 -7.11 -14.53
C ASP A 94 15.47 -7.76 -13.66
N GLY A 95 15.72 -7.90 -12.36
CA GLY A 95 14.72 -8.40 -11.41
C GLY A 95 13.46 -7.54 -11.35
N SER A 96 13.58 -6.21 -11.51
CA SER A 96 12.43 -5.30 -11.52
C SER A 96 11.55 -5.46 -12.75
N LEU A 97 12.14 -5.88 -13.87
CA LEU A 97 11.42 -6.12 -15.11
C LEU A 97 10.50 -7.34 -15.01
N GLY A 98 10.63 -8.17 -13.97
CA GLY A 98 9.73 -9.30 -13.73
C GLY A 98 9.65 -10.21 -14.95
N LEU A 99 8.44 -10.43 -15.46
CA LEU A 99 8.23 -11.28 -16.65
C LEU A 99 8.84 -10.70 -17.93
N HIS A 100 9.17 -9.41 -17.98
CA HIS A 100 9.89 -8.77 -19.09
C HIS A 100 11.42 -8.85 -18.94
N GLY A 101 11.93 -9.38 -17.82
CA GLY A 101 13.36 -9.56 -17.56
C GLY A 101 13.85 -10.94 -17.95
N VAL A 102 15.15 -11.17 -17.80
CA VAL A 102 15.80 -12.45 -18.10
C VAL A 102 15.71 -13.39 -16.92
N ALA A 103 16.05 -12.95 -15.71
CA ALA A 103 16.25 -13.85 -14.56
C ALA A 103 14.95 -14.28 -13.88
N TYR A 104 13.97 -13.38 -13.75
CA TYR A 104 12.75 -13.63 -13.00
C TYR A 104 11.87 -14.75 -13.57
N PRO A 105 11.68 -14.90 -14.91
CA PRO A 105 10.93 -16.03 -15.47
C PRO A 105 11.50 -17.40 -15.06
N TYR A 106 12.83 -17.55 -14.99
CA TYR A 106 13.47 -18.79 -14.52
C TYR A 106 13.22 -19.01 -13.02
N TYR A 107 13.37 -17.98 -12.20
CA TYR A 107 13.12 -18.09 -10.75
C TYR A 107 11.65 -18.39 -10.43
N TYR A 108 10.72 -17.81 -11.18
CA TYR A 108 9.29 -18.08 -11.04
C TYR A 108 8.96 -19.56 -11.26
N GLN A 109 9.61 -20.19 -12.24
CA GLN A 109 9.44 -21.62 -12.52
C GLN A 109 10.09 -22.51 -11.44
N LEU A 110 11.30 -22.15 -10.98
CA LEU A 110 12.14 -22.99 -10.13
C LEU A 110 11.85 -22.86 -8.62
N LEU A 111 11.42 -21.69 -8.15
CA LEU A 111 11.40 -21.36 -6.72
C LEU A 111 10.00 -20.92 -6.29
N PHE A 112 9.37 -21.71 -5.42
CA PHE A 112 8.04 -21.43 -4.86
C PHE A 112 7.85 -20.00 -4.32
N PRO A 113 8.81 -19.39 -3.58
CA PRO A 113 8.63 -18.04 -3.06
C PRO A 113 8.41 -16.96 -4.14
N PHE A 114 8.96 -17.15 -5.34
CA PHE A 114 8.81 -16.19 -6.44
C PHE A 114 7.42 -16.27 -7.10
N ARG A 115 6.68 -17.36 -6.89
CA ARG A 115 5.30 -17.49 -7.37
C ARG A 115 4.30 -16.66 -6.55
N GLY A 116 4.66 -16.32 -5.30
CA GLY A 116 3.86 -15.47 -4.43
C GLY A 116 4.13 -13.97 -4.59
N LEU A 117 5.17 -13.57 -5.34
CA LEU A 117 5.53 -12.17 -5.52
C LEU A 117 4.60 -11.50 -6.55
N ARG A 118 3.65 -10.70 -6.05
CA ARG A 118 2.68 -9.97 -6.88
C ARG A 118 3.32 -8.90 -7.77
N SER A 119 4.34 -8.19 -7.25
CA SER A 119 4.90 -6.99 -7.90
C SER A 119 6.42 -7.08 -8.00
N PRO A 120 6.95 -7.64 -9.11
CA PRO A 120 8.39 -7.68 -9.38
C PRO A 120 9.03 -6.29 -9.46
N ALA A 121 8.29 -5.26 -9.88
CA ALA A 121 8.79 -3.87 -9.91
C ALA A 121 9.41 -3.40 -8.58
N ARG A 122 9.08 -4.02 -7.44
CA ARG A 122 9.68 -3.73 -6.12
C ARG A 122 11.18 -4.00 -6.02
N PHE A 123 11.77 -4.80 -6.91
CA PHE A 123 13.23 -4.90 -7.03
C PHE A 123 13.88 -3.54 -7.35
N ALA A 124 13.11 -2.55 -7.84
CA ALA A 124 13.56 -1.17 -7.99
C ALA A 124 14.05 -0.53 -6.67
N ALA A 125 13.62 -1.03 -5.50
CA ALA A 125 14.20 -0.61 -4.23
C ALA A 125 15.70 -0.95 -4.13
N LEU A 126 16.10 -2.12 -4.64
CA LEU A 126 17.52 -2.53 -4.72
C LEU A 126 18.27 -1.76 -5.81
N VAL A 127 17.59 -1.39 -6.91
CA VAL A 127 18.14 -0.44 -7.90
C VAL A 127 18.42 0.91 -7.26
N GLY A 128 17.47 1.48 -6.51
CA GLY A 128 17.67 2.72 -5.78
C GLY A 128 18.83 2.64 -4.78
N MET A 129 18.92 1.54 -4.03
CA MET A 129 20.02 1.30 -3.08
C MET A 129 21.39 1.24 -3.78
N THR A 130 21.51 0.47 -4.87
CA THR A 130 22.76 0.35 -5.61
C THR A 130 23.16 1.66 -6.30
N LEU A 131 22.19 2.41 -6.84
CA LEU A 131 22.41 3.77 -7.35
C LEU A 131 22.88 4.72 -6.26
N ALA A 132 22.32 4.66 -5.05
CA ALA A 132 22.75 5.51 -3.93
C ALA A 132 24.22 5.23 -3.53
N ILE A 133 24.62 3.95 -3.48
CA ILE A 133 26.00 3.56 -3.19
C ILE A 133 26.96 4.05 -4.29
N LEU A 134 26.61 3.83 -5.57
CA LEU A 134 27.40 4.31 -6.70
C LEU A 134 27.47 5.85 -6.73
N ALA A 135 26.36 6.54 -6.46
CA ALA A 135 26.34 7.99 -6.32
C ALA A 135 27.27 8.50 -5.20
N GLY A 136 27.43 7.74 -4.12
CA GLY A 136 28.43 8.00 -3.07
C GLY A 136 29.87 7.93 -3.61
N PHE A 137 30.20 6.93 -4.42
CA PHE A 137 31.51 6.86 -5.09
C PHE A 137 31.71 8.02 -6.08
N GLY A 138 30.68 8.40 -6.83
CA GLY A 138 30.70 9.55 -7.75
C GLY A 138 30.94 10.85 -6.99
N THR A 139 30.24 11.03 -5.87
CA THR A 139 30.43 12.15 -4.94
C THR A 139 31.85 12.21 -4.41
N GLN A 140 32.40 11.09 -3.91
CA GLN A 140 33.77 11.01 -3.44
C GLN A 140 34.78 11.42 -4.53
N ARG A 141 34.56 10.95 -5.77
CA ARG A 141 35.40 11.29 -6.91
C ARG A 141 35.35 12.80 -7.22
N LEU A 142 34.17 13.42 -7.19
CA LEU A 142 34.02 14.86 -7.39
C LEU A 142 34.72 15.67 -6.30
N LEU A 143 34.51 15.33 -5.03
CA LEU A 143 35.13 16.03 -3.90
C LEU A 143 36.66 15.93 -3.91
N ARG A 144 37.21 14.82 -4.40
CA ARG A 144 38.66 14.60 -4.50
C ARG A 144 39.28 15.18 -5.77
N ARG A 145 38.52 15.77 -6.69
CA ARG A 145 39.08 16.37 -7.93
C ARG A 145 40.08 17.48 -7.66
N ARG A 146 39.90 18.25 -6.59
CA ARG A 146 40.85 19.29 -6.17
C ARG A 146 41.09 19.24 -4.66
N PRO A 147 42.34 19.18 -4.20
CA PRO A 147 42.69 19.14 -2.78
C PRO A 147 42.62 20.55 -2.14
N SER A 148 41.44 21.17 -2.17
CA SER A 148 41.21 22.48 -1.55
C SER A 148 39.98 22.43 -0.64
N SER A 149 40.12 22.86 0.61
CA SER A 149 39.02 22.90 1.57
C SER A 149 37.87 23.82 1.12
N ARG A 150 38.18 24.91 0.39
CA ARG A 150 37.15 25.78 -0.19
C ARG A 150 36.37 25.05 -1.30
N TYR A 151 37.08 24.38 -2.19
CA TYR A 151 36.46 23.58 -3.25
C TYR A 151 35.59 22.45 -2.67
N GLN A 152 36.11 21.70 -1.71
CA GLN A 152 35.39 20.58 -1.10
C GLN A 152 34.10 21.04 -0.43
N ARG A 153 34.14 22.13 0.34
CA ARG A 153 32.93 22.70 0.97
C ARG A 153 31.91 23.18 -0.06
N ALA A 154 32.36 23.90 -1.09
CA ALA A 154 31.49 24.39 -2.15
C ALA A 154 30.87 23.24 -2.97
N ALA A 155 31.68 22.25 -3.36
CA ALA A 155 31.22 21.08 -4.08
C ALA A 155 30.26 20.23 -3.24
N PHE A 156 30.54 20.06 -1.94
CA PHE A 156 29.64 19.34 -1.04
C PHE A 156 28.29 20.06 -0.91
N ALA A 157 28.29 21.38 -0.69
CA ALA A 157 27.06 22.17 -0.65
C ALA A 157 26.28 22.09 -1.98
N ALA A 158 26.97 22.18 -3.12
CA ALA A 158 26.35 22.05 -4.44
C ALA A 158 25.74 20.66 -4.66
N LEU A 159 26.41 19.59 -4.22
CA LEU A 159 25.91 18.21 -4.33
C LEU A 159 24.70 17.97 -3.43
N ILE A 160 24.70 18.50 -2.20
CA ILE A 160 23.51 18.46 -1.33
C ILE A 160 22.36 19.20 -2.00
N ALA A 161 22.59 20.43 -2.48
CA ALA A 161 21.56 21.20 -3.15
C ALA A 161 21.00 20.45 -4.37
N PHE A 162 21.87 19.83 -5.17
CA PHE A 162 21.46 19.03 -6.32
C PHE A 162 20.55 17.87 -5.94
N VAL A 163 20.92 17.08 -4.91
CA VAL A 163 20.09 15.96 -4.43
C VAL A 163 18.77 16.46 -3.83
N MET A 164 18.79 17.54 -3.05
CA MET A 164 17.59 18.09 -2.41
C MET A 164 16.60 18.68 -3.43
N ILE A 165 17.09 19.33 -4.48
CA ILE A 165 16.27 19.85 -5.58
C ILE A 165 15.70 18.70 -6.41
N ASP A 166 16.51 17.68 -6.72
CA ASP A 166 16.11 16.51 -7.50
C ASP A 166 15.03 15.67 -6.79
N ALA A 167 15.16 15.51 -5.47
CA ALA A 167 14.25 14.73 -4.63
C ALA A 167 13.11 15.56 -4.01
N TRP A 168 12.93 16.83 -4.40
CA TRP A 168 12.02 17.77 -3.74
C TRP A 168 10.57 17.24 -3.69
N PRO A 169 10.02 16.97 -2.49
CA PRO A 169 8.72 16.32 -2.37
C PRO A 169 7.55 17.30 -2.33
N THR A 170 6.39 16.90 -2.89
CA THR A 170 5.08 17.46 -2.54
C THR A 170 4.48 16.66 -1.38
N LEU A 171 4.51 17.26 -0.19
CA LEU A 171 3.93 16.68 1.02
C LEU A 171 2.49 17.17 1.18
N ALA A 172 1.53 16.32 0.82
CA ALA A 172 0.14 16.52 1.22
C ALA A 172 -0.06 15.87 2.60
N LEU A 173 -0.13 16.70 3.65
CA LEU A 173 -0.45 16.22 4.99
C LEU A 173 -1.96 15.98 5.09
N THR A 174 -2.35 14.75 5.38
CA THR A 174 -3.74 14.42 5.71
C THR A 174 -3.89 14.41 7.23
N PRO A 175 -4.81 15.21 7.80
CA PRO A 175 -5.07 15.14 9.23
C PRO A 175 -5.59 13.76 9.59
N VAL A 176 -5.01 13.15 10.62
CA VAL A 176 -5.51 11.90 11.20
C VAL A 176 -6.49 12.24 12.32
N TRP A 177 -7.60 11.51 12.40
CA TRP A 177 -8.58 11.69 13.47
C TRP A 177 -8.01 11.23 14.81
N LYS A 178 -7.89 12.16 15.76
CA LYS A 178 -7.38 11.87 17.11
C LYS A 178 -8.37 11.03 17.93
N GLU A 179 -9.65 11.30 17.73
CA GLU A 179 -10.75 10.65 18.44
C GLU A 179 -11.66 9.94 17.43
N PRO A 180 -12.10 8.72 17.75
CA PRO A 180 -13.01 8.01 16.88
C PRO A 180 -14.42 8.59 17.00
N PRO A 181 -15.33 8.24 16.07
CA PRO A 181 -16.76 8.46 16.22
C PRO A 181 -17.29 8.06 17.62
N PRO A 182 -18.03 8.94 18.33
CA PRO A 182 -18.55 8.65 19.68
C PRO A 182 -19.47 7.44 19.78
N ILE A 183 -20.06 6.98 18.66
CA ILE A 183 -20.90 5.77 18.63
C ILE A 183 -20.22 4.53 19.20
N TYR A 184 -18.88 4.46 19.16
CA TYR A 184 -18.15 3.30 19.64
C TYR A 184 -18.09 3.21 21.17
N ASP A 185 -18.45 4.26 21.90
CA ASP A 185 -18.54 4.19 23.36
C ASP A 185 -19.60 3.18 23.82
N ALA A 186 -20.65 2.97 23.00
CA ALA A 186 -21.64 1.92 23.25
C ALA A 186 -21.07 0.50 23.17
N LEU A 187 -19.97 0.29 22.42
CA LEU A 187 -19.32 -1.01 22.29
C LEU A 187 -18.46 -1.38 23.50
N ARG A 188 -18.11 -0.43 24.38
CA ARG A 188 -17.33 -0.70 25.61
C ARG A 188 -18.02 -1.72 26.52
N TYR A 189 -19.34 -1.81 26.44
CA TYR A 189 -20.17 -2.72 27.23
C TYR A 189 -20.53 -4.02 26.48
N ALA A 190 -19.99 -4.22 25.27
CA ALA A 190 -20.25 -5.37 24.41
C ALA A 190 -18.94 -6.07 23.98
N PRO A 191 -18.27 -6.81 24.88
CA PRO A 191 -16.92 -7.35 24.65
C PRO A 191 -16.84 -8.37 23.50
N ASN A 192 -17.97 -8.96 23.09
CA ASN A 192 -18.07 -9.92 21.99
C ASN A 192 -18.72 -9.32 20.74
N ALA A 193 -18.71 -7.99 20.59
CA ALA A 193 -19.30 -7.31 19.44
C ALA A 193 -18.65 -7.78 18.13
N ILE A 194 -19.50 -8.22 17.20
CA ILE A 194 -19.14 -8.45 15.79
C ILE A 194 -19.81 -7.34 14.99
N LEU A 195 -18.99 -6.48 14.38
CA LEU A 195 -19.39 -5.22 13.79
C LEU A 195 -19.20 -5.23 12.28
N VAL A 196 -20.22 -4.73 11.57
CA VAL A 196 -20.12 -4.35 10.16
C VAL A 196 -20.25 -2.85 10.05
N GLU A 197 -19.27 -2.23 9.40
CA GLU A 197 -19.23 -0.79 9.17
C GLU A 197 -19.84 -0.47 7.81
N THR A 198 -20.83 0.42 7.79
CA THR A 198 -21.59 0.72 6.58
C THR A 198 -21.65 2.22 6.25
N PRO A 199 -21.87 2.61 4.99
CA PRO A 199 -21.95 1.77 3.80
C PRO A 199 -20.62 1.02 3.53
N ILE A 200 -20.70 -0.24 3.08
CA ILE A 200 -19.49 -1.01 2.77
C ILE A 200 -18.87 -0.38 1.51
N PRO A 201 -17.64 0.16 1.60
CA PRO A 201 -17.00 0.79 0.46
C PRO A 201 -16.79 -0.21 -0.68
N GLY A 202 -16.96 0.24 -1.92
CA GLY A 202 -16.74 -0.58 -3.12
C GLY A 202 -15.26 -0.88 -3.38
N ASP A 203 -14.36 -0.07 -2.81
CA ASP A 203 -12.92 -0.25 -2.84
C ASP A 203 -12.36 -0.58 -1.44
N GLU A 204 -11.22 -1.28 -1.39
CA GLU A 204 -10.63 -1.67 -0.11
C GLU A 204 -10.12 -0.45 0.70
N ILE A 205 -9.64 0.60 0.03
CA ILE A 205 -9.01 1.77 0.66
C ILE A 205 -10.04 2.52 1.52
N GLY A 206 -11.30 2.56 1.08
CA GLY A 206 -12.41 3.10 1.86
C GLY A 206 -12.62 2.44 3.23
N ASN A 207 -12.11 1.22 3.46
CA ASN A 207 -12.21 0.53 4.75
C ASN A 207 -11.10 0.91 5.74
N ILE A 208 -10.07 1.65 5.31
CA ILE A 208 -8.94 2.04 6.18
C ILE A 208 -9.38 2.85 7.41
N PRO A 209 -10.30 3.84 7.31
CA PRO A 209 -10.80 4.56 8.50
C PRO A 209 -11.43 3.63 9.54
N TYR A 210 -12.19 2.62 9.10
CA TYR A 210 -12.83 1.66 10.00
C TYR A 210 -11.80 0.78 10.73
N LEU A 211 -10.78 0.29 10.02
CA LEU A 211 -9.68 -0.41 10.66
C LEU A 211 -8.92 0.48 11.64
N TYR A 212 -8.74 1.76 11.30
CA TYR A 212 -8.11 2.72 12.18
C TYR A 212 -8.88 2.89 13.50
N PHE A 213 -10.21 3.07 13.43
CA PHE A 213 -11.06 3.16 14.63
C PHE A 213 -11.11 1.86 15.44
N SER A 214 -10.98 0.70 14.77
CA SER A 214 -10.94 -0.60 15.45
C SER A 214 -9.80 -0.76 16.45
N MET A 215 -8.71 0.02 16.30
CA MET A 215 -7.60 0.02 17.26
C MET A 215 -7.97 0.60 18.63
N GLN A 216 -9.14 1.25 18.75
CA GLN A 216 -9.64 1.82 20.00
C GLN A 216 -10.73 0.98 20.63
N HIS A 217 -11.72 0.53 19.85
CA HIS A 217 -12.87 -0.24 20.38
C HIS A 217 -12.68 -1.76 20.33
N TRP A 218 -11.69 -2.27 19.58
CA TRP A 218 -11.33 -3.70 19.49
C TRP A 218 -12.46 -4.67 19.12
N ALA A 219 -13.58 -4.17 18.59
CA ALA A 219 -14.67 -5.02 18.12
C ALA A 219 -14.22 -5.82 16.90
N ARG A 220 -14.73 -7.04 16.76
CA ARG A 220 -14.40 -7.91 15.62
C ARG A 220 -15.08 -7.36 14.38
N LEU A 221 -14.29 -6.87 13.42
CA LEU A 221 -14.81 -6.36 12.15
C LEU A 221 -15.03 -7.48 11.13
N VAL A 222 -16.13 -7.39 10.39
CA VAL A 222 -16.39 -8.27 9.24
C VAL A 222 -15.83 -7.68 7.94
N ASN A 223 -15.92 -6.36 7.76
CA ASN A 223 -15.33 -5.64 6.64
C ASN A 223 -14.00 -4.98 7.02
N GLY A 224 -13.15 -4.74 6.02
CA GLY A 224 -11.80 -4.25 6.23
C GLY A 224 -10.98 -4.14 4.95
N TYR A 225 -9.72 -3.73 5.11
CA TYR A 225 -8.71 -3.71 4.06
C TYR A 225 -7.85 -4.98 4.13
N SER A 226 -7.64 -5.64 2.99
CA SER A 226 -6.82 -6.85 2.89
C SER A 226 -6.28 -6.98 1.48
N GLY A 227 -4.98 -7.29 1.30
CA GLY A 227 -4.40 -7.56 -0.03
C GLY A 227 -4.86 -8.87 -0.71
N PHE A 228 -5.93 -9.48 -0.20
CA PHE A 228 -6.62 -10.65 -0.72
C PHE A 228 -8.08 -10.59 -0.28
N ILE A 229 -9.00 -10.72 -1.23
CA ILE A 229 -10.44 -10.77 -0.97
C ILE A 229 -10.92 -12.23 -1.04
N PRO A 230 -11.35 -12.84 0.08
CA PRO A 230 -11.94 -14.18 0.05
C PRO A 230 -13.26 -14.20 -0.74
N GLN A 231 -13.55 -15.30 -1.44
CA GLN A 231 -14.81 -15.47 -2.17
C GLN A 231 -16.04 -15.32 -1.26
N SER A 232 -15.95 -15.76 -0.01
CA SER A 232 -17.01 -15.61 0.99
C SER A 232 -17.32 -14.14 1.34
N TYR A 233 -16.31 -13.28 1.29
CA TYR A 233 -16.45 -11.84 1.50
C TYR A 233 -16.96 -11.14 0.24
N ALA A 234 -16.46 -11.51 -0.95
CA ALA A 234 -17.01 -11.00 -2.20
C ALA A 234 -18.51 -11.35 -2.38
N ALA A 235 -18.93 -12.54 -1.94
CA ALA A 235 -20.34 -12.90 -1.88
C ALA A 235 -21.11 -12.07 -0.84
N PHE A 236 -20.53 -11.85 0.35
CA PHE A 236 -21.12 -10.98 1.38
C PHE A 236 -21.37 -9.56 0.87
N GLN A 237 -20.43 -8.96 0.15
CA GLN A 237 -20.60 -7.61 -0.42
C GLN A 237 -21.80 -7.55 -1.37
N LYS A 238 -22.04 -8.60 -2.16
CA LYS A 238 -23.23 -8.69 -3.03
C LYS A 238 -24.53 -8.80 -2.23
N GLU A 239 -24.53 -9.58 -1.16
CA GLU A 239 -25.67 -9.71 -0.24
C GLU A 239 -25.99 -8.38 0.47
N MET A 240 -25.02 -7.47 0.60
CA MET A 240 -25.17 -6.18 1.28
C MET A 240 -25.55 -5.02 0.34
N LEU A 241 -25.70 -5.24 -0.97
CA LEU A 241 -25.98 -4.16 -1.95
C LEU A 241 -27.29 -3.42 -1.70
N LEU A 242 -28.32 -4.13 -1.23
CA LEU A 242 -29.66 -3.60 -0.94
C LEU A 242 -29.92 -3.47 0.57
N PHE A 243 -28.87 -3.47 1.39
CA PHE A 243 -29.01 -3.35 2.83
C PHE A 243 -29.80 -2.09 3.21
N PRO A 244 -30.81 -2.16 4.11
CA PRO A 244 -31.13 -3.25 5.03
C PRO A 244 -32.37 -4.12 4.65
N ASP A 245 -32.38 -4.72 3.46
CA ASP A 245 -33.40 -5.71 3.07
C ASP A 245 -33.33 -7.04 3.85
N ALA A 246 -34.28 -7.95 3.62
CA ALA A 246 -34.35 -9.23 4.34
C ALA A 246 -33.11 -10.12 4.09
N ASP A 247 -32.58 -10.11 2.88
CA ASP A 247 -31.45 -10.95 2.47
C ASP A 247 -30.14 -10.49 3.13
N SER A 248 -29.89 -9.17 3.16
CA SER A 248 -28.75 -8.59 3.85
C SER A 248 -28.82 -8.81 5.36
N ILE A 249 -29.99 -8.64 5.99
CA ILE A 249 -30.18 -8.95 7.42
C ILE A 249 -29.93 -10.43 7.71
N ALA A 250 -30.41 -11.33 6.84
CA ALA A 250 -30.12 -12.76 6.97
C ALA A 250 -28.61 -13.05 6.80
N ALA A 251 -27.93 -12.37 5.88
CA ALA A 251 -26.49 -12.49 5.66
C ALA A 251 -25.65 -12.03 6.87
N LEU A 252 -26.09 -10.97 7.55
CA LEU A 252 -25.51 -10.49 8.81
C LEU A 252 -25.68 -11.53 9.92
N ARG A 253 -26.89 -12.05 10.11
CA ARG A 253 -27.20 -13.07 11.12
C ARG A 253 -26.42 -14.37 10.92
N ARG A 254 -26.32 -14.85 9.67
CA ARG A 254 -25.51 -16.05 9.33
C ARG A 254 -24.04 -15.92 9.73
N ARG A 255 -23.52 -14.70 9.76
CA ARG A 255 -22.12 -14.39 10.13
C ARG A 255 -21.96 -14.01 11.60
N GLY A 256 -23.04 -14.05 12.38
CA GLY A 256 -23.04 -13.70 13.80
C GLY A 256 -22.85 -12.21 14.06
N VAL A 257 -23.14 -11.34 13.09
CA VAL A 257 -23.03 -9.89 13.28
C VAL A 257 -24.01 -9.45 14.35
N THR A 258 -23.51 -8.75 15.36
CA THR A 258 -24.31 -8.22 16.47
C THR A 258 -24.58 -6.73 16.32
N TYR A 259 -23.66 -6.00 15.66
CA TYR A 259 -23.81 -4.56 15.44
C TYR A 259 -23.56 -4.16 13.99
N VAL A 260 -24.27 -3.12 13.55
CA VAL A 260 -24.05 -2.43 12.29
C VAL A 260 -23.97 -0.94 12.56
N SER A 261 -22.91 -0.29 12.09
CA SER A 261 -22.75 1.16 12.18
C SER A 261 -22.99 1.81 10.82
N VAL A 262 -23.40 3.08 10.85
CA VAL A 262 -23.42 3.96 9.68
C VAL A 262 -22.71 5.27 10.01
N ASN A 263 -21.71 5.64 9.22
CA ASN A 263 -20.89 6.84 9.47
C ASN A 263 -20.91 7.82 8.28
N CYS A 264 -21.79 8.82 8.35
CA CYS A 264 -21.89 9.82 7.28
C CYS A 264 -20.87 10.96 7.40
N GLY A 265 -19.95 10.90 8.36
CA GLY A 265 -18.77 11.77 8.41
C GLY A 265 -17.67 11.31 7.44
N LEU A 266 -17.72 10.06 6.97
CA LEU A 266 -16.86 9.56 5.91
C LEU A 266 -17.46 9.84 4.52
N PRO A 267 -16.63 10.06 3.49
CA PRO A 267 -17.11 10.36 2.14
C PRO A 267 -17.63 9.09 1.47
N THR A 268 -18.85 8.70 1.81
CA THR A 268 -19.50 7.49 1.25
C THR A 268 -20.84 7.85 0.62
N ALA A 269 -21.02 7.47 -0.65
CA ALA A 269 -22.26 7.72 -1.39
C ALA A 269 -23.44 6.99 -0.73
N GLY A 270 -24.64 7.58 -0.79
CA GLY A 270 -25.86 6.96 -0.27
C GLY A 270 -25.98 6.87 1.25
N CYS A 271 -25.05 7.45 2.02
CA CYS A 271 -25.06 7.29 3.49
C CYS A 271 -26.35 7.79 4.17
N GLN A 272 -26.91 8.91 3.70
CA GLN A 272 -28.16 9.45 4.26
C GLN A 272 -29.35 8.51 4.00
N GLU A 273 -29.50 8.05 2.75
CA GLU A 273 -30.56 7.11 2.36
C GLU A 273 -30.47 5.80 3.16
N GLN A 274 -29.25 5.29 3.34
CA GLN A 274 -29.01 4.10 4.13
C GLN A 274 -29.31 4.33 5.62
N SER A 275 -28.88 5.45 6.20
CA SER A 275 -29.20 5.83 7.58
C SER A 275 -30.72 5.87 7.82
N GLU A 276 -31.48 6.47 6.91
CA GLU A 276 -32.94 6.50 6.97
C GLU A 276 -33.58 5.12 6.76
N ALA A 277 -33.03 4.28 5.88
CA ALA A 277 -33.50 2.92 5.70
C ALA A 277 -33.27 2.06 6.97
N MET A 278 -32.12 2.22 7.62
CA MET A 278 -31.81 1.55 8.88
C MET A 278 -32.76 1.98 10.00
N ARG A 279 -33.06 3.27 10.13
CA ARG A 279 -34.04 3.79 11.11
C ARG A 279 -35.43 3.17 10.95
N ARG A 280 -35.83 2.82 9.72
CA ARG A 280 -37.15 2.22 9.41
C ARG A 280 -37.17 0.69 9.55
N SER A 281 -36.02 0.05 9.65
CA SER A 281 -35.93 -1.41 9.72
C SER A 281 -36.34 -1.92 11.10
N LYS A 282 -37.30 -2.86 11.13
CA LYS A 282 -37.71 -3.53 12.37
C LYS A 282 -36.68 -4.57 12.85
N ALA A 283 -35.71 -4.93 12.01
CA ALA A 283 -34.66 -5.90 12.34
C ALA A 283 -33.46 -5.24 13.03
N LEU A 284 -33.43 -3.91 13.13
CA LEU A 284 -32.35 -3.14 13.70
C LEU A 284 -32.87 -2.32 14.89
N ARG A 285 -32.17 -2.39 16.02
CA ARG A 285 -32.46 -1.57 17.19
C ARG A 285 -31.38 -0.52 17.38
N LEU A 286 -31.75 0.75 17.43
CA LEU A 286 -30.81 1.85 17.64
C LEU A 286 -30.13 1.71 19.01
N ALA A 287 -28.80 1.63 19.00
CA ALA A 287 -27.96 1.52 20.20
C ALA A 287 -27.26 2.84 20.55
N ALA A 288 -26.85 3.61 19.53
CA ALA A 288 -26.30 4.94 19.69
C ALA A 288 -26.62 5.82 18.46
N ASP A 289 -26.91 7.09 18.70
CA ASP A 289 -27.16 8.11 17.66
C ASP A 289 -26.41 9.38 18.05
N THR A 290 -25.31 9.67 17.36
CA THR A 290 -24.43 10.79 17.68
C THR A 290 -24.04 11.56 16.41
N THR A 291 -23.19 12.57 16.59
CA THR A 291 -22.59 13.30 15.48
C THR A 291 -21.07 13.20 15.51
N TRP A 292 -20.45 13.22 14.33
CA TRP A 292 -19.00 13.26 14.17
C TRP A 292 -18.68 14.07 12.92
N LEU A 293 -17.75 15.02 13.04
CA LEU A 293 -17.45 16.00 11.98
C LEU A 293 -18.70 16.73 11.44
N GLY A 294 -19.69 16.99 12.31
CA GLY A 294 -20.94 17.66 11.94
C GLY A 294 -21.91 16.80 11.10
N LYS A 295 -21.67 15.48 11.00
CA LYS A 295 -22.51 14.53 10.27
C LYS A 295 -23.04 13.44 11.20
N PRO A 296 -24.21 12.85 10.90
CA PRO A 296 -24.79 11.80 11.73
C PRO A 296 -23.94 10.53 11.66
N VAL A 297 -23.79 9.89 12.82
CA VAL A 297 -23.17 8.58 12.97
C VAL A 297 -24.04 7.76 13.90
N GLN A 298 -24.31 6.52 13.53
CA GLN A 298 -25.23 5.69 14.29
C GLN A 298 -24.71 4.27 14.43
N LEU A 299 -25.15 3.63 15.50
CA LEU A 299 -24.89 2.22 15.77
C LEU A 299 -26.22 1.52 16.05
N TYR A 300 -26.43 0.39 15.39
CA TYR A 300 -27.60 -0.45 15.54
C TYR A 300 -27.19 -1.85 15.98
N GLU A 301 -27.99 -2.45 16.86
CA GLU A 301 -27.93 -3.87 17.17
C GLU A 301 -28.79 -4.65 16.17
N VAL A 302 -28.26 -5.76 15.68
CA VAL A 302 -28.99 -6.69 14.80
C VAL A 302 -29.84 -7.60 15.68
N LEU A 303 -31.16 -7.49 15.55
CA LEU A 303 -32.09 -8.29 16.34
C LEU A 303 -32.10 -9.75 15.85
N PRO A 304 -32.34 -10.73 16.74
CA PRO A 304 -32.58 -12.11 16.35
C PRO A 304 -33.83 -12.23 15.44
N PRO A 305 -33.96 -13.31 14.65
CA PRO A 305 -35.11 -13.55 13.77
C PRO A 305 -36.44 -13.60 14.51
#